data_AF-A0A968CNS1-F1
#
_entry.id   AF-A0A968CNS1-F1
#
_cell.length_a   1.000
_cell.length_b   1.000
_cell.length_c   1.000
_cell.angle_alpha   90.00
_cell.angle_beta   90.00
_cell.angle_gamma   90.00
#
_symmetry.space_group_name_H-M   'P 1'
#
loop_
_entity.id
_entity.type
_entity.pdbx_description
1 polymer ?
#
loop_
_entity_poly.entity_id
_entity_poly.type
_entity_poly.pdbx_seq_one_letter_code
_entity_poly.pdbx_strand_id
1 'polypeptide(L)'
;MKLKNAFEFCICGKAKPVKLFFNRQLEVDYSKSLFPPIYRDILKDKKTDSNQQNLIRPALNYLQIGISFNYIPQPVRAAGNMITLISVLHDLRALELLRKNLPQVYREIEKRVGVSEAGRFYLLDSIEGCNNDE
;
A
#
# COMPACT_ATOMS: atom_id res chain seq x y z
N MET A 1 -4.22 -6.55 -7.39
CA MET A 1 -2.99 -5.83 -7.01
C MET A 1 -2.60 -4.91 -8.18
N LYS A 2 -3.02 -3.64 -8.16
CA LYS A 2 -2.97 -2.73 -9.33
C LYS A 2 -1.55 -2.45 -9.83
N LEU A 3 -0.62 -2.15 -8.92
CA LEU A 3 0.78 -1.85 -9.26
C LEU A 3 1.48 -3.03 -9.96
N LYS A 4 1.27 -4.26 -9.47
CA LYS A 4 1.82 -5.47 -10.09
C LYS A 4 1.34 -5.62 -11.54
N ASN A 5 0.03 -5.47 -11.78
CA ASN A 5 -0.54 -5.55 -13.12
C ASN A 5 0.03 -4.46 -14.04
N ALA A 6 0.25 -3.25 -13.54
CA ALA A 6 0.83 -2.16 -14.32
C ALA A 6 2.29 -2.45 -14.72
N PHE A 7 3.09 -3.03 -13.81
CA PHE A 7 4.43 -3.51 -14.17
C PHE A 7 4.36 -4.62 -15.22
N GLU A 8 3.47 -5.59 -15.06
CA GLU A 8 3.27 -6.66 -16.05
C GLU A 8 2.87 -6.12 -17.43
N PHE A 9 2.01 -5.10 -17.49
CA PHE A 9 1.67 -4.44 -18.75
C PHE A 9 2.86 -3.75 -19.39
N CYS A 10 3.70 -3.07 -18.60
CA CYS A 10 4.90 -2.43 -19.14
C CYS A 10 5.93 -3.46 -19.63
N ILE A 11 6.14 -4.54 -18.87
CA ILE A 11 7.06 -5.64 -19.23
C ILE A 11 6.58 -6.33 -20.52
N CYS A 12 5.28 -6.56 -20.67
CA CYS A 12 4.71 -7.18 -21.87
C CYS A 12 4.56 -6.22 -23.06
N GLY A 13 5.04 -4.97 -22.98
CA GLY A 13 4.89 -3.97 -24.04
C GLY A 13 3.46 -3.46 -24.25
N LYS A 14 2.52 -3.76 -23.34
CA LYS A 14 1.12 -3.29 -23.36
C LYS A 14 0.96 -1.89 -22.75
N ALA A 15 2.02 -1.34 -22.19
CA ALA A 15 2.07 0.00 -21.64
C ALA A 15 3.49 0.56 -21.73
N LYS A 16 3.62 1.88 -21.79
CA LYS A 16 4.90 2.58 -21.70
C LYS A 16 5.11 3.07 -20.25
N PRO A 17 6.16 2.61 -19.55
CA PRO A 17 6.49 3.17 -18.24
C PRO A 17 7.00 4.61 -18.41
N VAL A 18 6.55 5.52 -17.54
CA VAL A 18 6.92 6.94 -17.58
C VAL A 18 7.83 7.29 -16.41
N LYS A 19 7.38 7.02 -15.18
CA LYS A 19 8.11 7.41 -13.96
C LYS A 19 7.81 6.47 -12.81
N LEU A 20 8.85 6.02 -12.12
CA LEU A 20 8.78 5.29 -10.86
C LEU A 20 9.48 6.10 -9.78
N PHE A 21 8.80 6.37 -8.67
CA PHE A 21 9.31 7.15 -7.55
C PHE A 21 9.00 6.48 -6.23
N PHE A 22 9.95 6.55 -5.29
CA PHE A 22 9.82 6.01 -3.94
C PHE A 22 9.87 7.16 -2.94
N ASN A 23 8.86 7.26 -2.10
CA ASN A 23 8.77 8.27 -1.05
C ASN A 23 8.75 7.61 0.34
N ARG A 24 9.68 8.00 1.22
CA ARG A 24 9.69 7.56 2.61
C ARG A 24 9.00 8.53 3.56
N GLN A 25 8.79 9.78 3.15
CA GLN A 25 8.12 10.82 3.91
C GLN A 25 6.74 11.05 3.30
N LEU A 26 5.77 10.24 3.72
CA LEU A 26 4.38 10.39 3.27
C LEU A 26 3.70 11.48 4.10
N GLU A 27 3.00 12.39 3.41
CA GLU A 27 2.17 13.42 4.06
C GLU A 27 0.93 12.82 4.73
N VAL A 28 0.52 11.62 4.31
CA VAL A 28 -0.63 10.90 4.87
C VAL A 28 -0.31 10.42 6.27
N ASP A 29 -1.14 10.85 7.24
CA ASP A 29 -1.07 10.43 8.63
C ASP A 29 -2.14 9.37 8.93
N TYR A 30 -1.74 8.10 8.85
CA TYR A 30 -2.63 6.96 9.11
C TYR A 30 -3.04 6.83 10.59
N SER A 31 -2.38 7.54 11.51
CA SER A 31 -2.77 7.54 12.92
C SER A 31 -4.04 8.36 13.16
N LYS A 32 -4.31 9.36 12.32
CA LYS A 32 -5.48 10.26 12.43
C LYS A 32 -6.62 9.93 11.47
N SER A 33 -6.37 9.06 10.49
CA SER A 33 -7.39 8.64 9.52
C SER A 33 -8.17 7.41 9.99
N LEU A 34 -9.16 7.04 9.17
CA LEU A 34 -9.72 5.69 9.21
C LEU A 34 -8.61 4.65 8.98
N PHE A 35 -8.77 3.47 9.58
CA PHE A 35 -7.83 2.38 9.35
C PHE A 35 -7.78 2.00 7.86
N PRO A 36 -6.60 1.64 7.33
CA PRO A 36 -6.47 1.13 5.97
C PRO A 36 -7.32 -0.13 5.76
N PRO A 37 -7.75 -0.43 4.52
CA PRO A 37 -8.63 -1.56 4.20
C PRO A 37 -8.22 -2.88 4.87
N ILE A 38 -6.93 -3.23 4.79
CA ILE A 38 -6.38 -4.47 5.35
C ILE A 38 -6.62 -4.59 6.87
N TYR A 39 -6.59 -3.48 7.60
CA TYR A 39 -6.86 -3.46 9.03
C TYR A 39 -8.35 -3.45 9.34
N ARG A 40 -9.16 -2.75 8.54
CA ARG A 40 -10.62 -2.71 8.75
C ARG A 40 -11.23 -4.11 8.73
N ASP A 41 -10.77 -4.96 7.83
CA ASP A 41 -11.24 -6.35 7.73
C ASP A 41 -10.83 -7.16 8.96
N ILE A 42 -9.56 -7.06 9.38
CA ILE A 42 -9.04 -7.80 10.55
C ILE A 42 -9.73 -7.35 11.85
N LEU A 43 -9.92 -6.04 12.03
CA LEU A 43 -10.50 -5.48 13.25
C LEU A 43 -11.98 -5.84 13.39
N LYS A 44 -12.73 -5.89 12.28
CA LYS A 44 -14.11 -6.37 12.25
C LYS A 44 -14.19 -7.84 12.66
N ASP A 45 -13.34 -8.69 12.07
CA ASP A 45 -13.35 -10.14 12.32
C ASP A 45 -12.91 -10.51 13.74
N LYS A 46 -11.98 -9.75 14.33
CA LYS A 46 -11.42 -10.04 15.66
C LYS A 46 -12.09 -9.30 16.82
N LYS A 47 -13.17 -8.54 16.57
CA LYS A 47 -13.90 -7.74 17.58
C LYS A 47 -12.97 -6.91 18.47
N THR A 48 -11.97 -6.29 17.86
CA THR A 48 -10.92 -5.53 18.56
C THR A 48 -11.51 -4.24 19.14
N ASP A 49 -11.35 -4.02 20.44
CA ASP A 49 -11.87 -2.83 21.12
C ASP A 49 -11.07 -1.54 20.81
N SER A 50 -11.56 -0.39 21.27
CA SER A 50 -10.94 0.93 21.03
C SER A 50 -9.52 1.04 21.59
N ASN A 51 -9.24 0.44 22.75
CA ASN A 51 -7.91 0.49 23.38
C ASN A 51 -6.90 -0.31 22.57
N GLN A 52 -7.30 -1.49 22.11
CA GLN A 52 -6.50 -2.32 21.23
C GLN A 52 -6.25 -1.63 19.88
N GLN A 53 -7.26 -0.99 19.29
CA GLN A 53 -7.08 -0.22 18.05
C GLN A 53 -6.06 0.92 18.22
N ASN A 54 -6.03 1.59 19.37
CA ASN A 54 -5.07 2.66 19.65
C ASN A 54 -3.61 2.19 19.69
N LEU A 55 -3.35 0.90 19.95
CA LEU A 55 -1.99 0.35 19.90
C LEU A 55 -1.46 0.21 18.47
N ILE A 56 -2.35 0.12 17.48
CA ILE A 56 -1.98 -0.06 16.07
C ILE A 56 -1.59 1.27 15.43
N ARG A 57 -2.30 2.36 15.77
CA ARG A 57 -2.17 3.67 15.12
C ARG A 57 -0.74 4.21 15.05
N PRO A 58 0.09 4.17 16.12
CA PRO A 58 1.46 4.67 16.06
C PRO A 58 2.33 3.87 15.08
N ALA A 59 2.06 2.58 14.94
CA ALA A 59 2.83 1.70 14.07
C ALA A 59 2.55 1.96 12.58
N LEU A 60 1.36 2.43 12.21
CA LEU A 60 0.96 2.61 10.81
C LEU A 60 1.78 3.65 10.03
N ASN A 61 2.40 4.61 10.74
CA ASN A 61 3.22 5.65 10.11
C ASN A 61 4.71 5.31 10.12
N TYR A 62 5.11 4.16 10.68
CA TYR A 62 6.52 3.79 10.86
C TYR A 62 6.95 2.78 9.79
N LEU A 63 8.12 2.97 9.17
CA LEU A 63 8.64 2.08 8.12
C LEU A 63 7.68 1.86 6.93
N GLN A 64 6.93 2.89 6.57
CA GLN A 64 6.15 2.93 5.34
C GLN A 64 6.97 3.49 4.16
N ILE A 65 6.65 3.02 2.95
CA ILE A 65 7.24 3.50 1.70
C ILE A 65 6.10 3.67 0.70
N GLY A 66 5.90 4.90 0.22
CA GLY A 66 5.05 5.18 -0.92
C GLY A 66 5.78 4.90 -2.22
N ILE A 67 5.09 4.28 -3.15
CA ILE A 67 5.54 4.00 -4.50
C ILE A 67 4.57 4.73 -5.43
N SER A 68 5.07 5.69 -6.20
CA SER A 68 4.34 6.32 -7.29
C SER A 68 4.84 5.75 -8.62
N PHE A 69 3.95 5.19 -9.41
CA PHE A 69 4.25 4.65 -10.72
C PHE A 69 3.33 5.25 -11.77
N ASN A 70 3.90 5.76 -12.84
CA ASN A 70 3.21 6.43 -13.92
C ASN A 70 3.44 5.65 -15.20
N TYR A 71 2.37 5.37 -15.94
CA TYR A 71 2.45 4.66 -17.22
C TYR A 71 1.38 5.13 -18.19
N ILE A 72 1.61 4.88 -19.48
CA ILE A 72 0.65 5.18 -20.57
C ILE A 72 0.24 3.84 -21.20
N PRO A 73 -1.05 3.45 -21.14
CA PRO A 73 -1.53 2.23 -21.79
C PRO A 73 -1.34 2.23 -23.31
N GLN A 74 -1.14 1.05 -23.91
CA GLN A 74 -1.06 0.87 -25.37
C GLN A 74 -2.12 -0.12 -25.90
N PRO A 75 -2.63 0.06 -27.14
CA PRO A 75 -2.34 1.18 -28.03
C PRO A 75 -2.91 2.49 -27.49
N VAL A 76 -2.21 3.59 -27.75
CA VAL A 76 -2.61 4.93 -27.33
C VAL A 76 -3.97 5.24 -27.96
N ARG A 77 -5.06 5.17 -27.19
CA ARG A 77 -6.32 5.80 -27.63
C ARG A 77 -6.07 7.31 -27.65
N ALA A 78 -6.72 8.02 -28.57
CA ALA A 78 -6.42 9.40 -28.98
C ALA A 78 -6.33 10.46 -27.85
N ALA A 79 -6.69 10.13 -26.61
CA ALA A 79 -6.32 10.84 -25.39
C ALA A 79 -5.52 9.89 -24.49
N GLY A 80 -4.22 9.75 -24.76
CA GLY A 80 -3.30 8.84 -24.06
C GLY A 80 -3.04 9.26 -22.62
N ASN A 81 -4.06 9.19 -21.78
CA ASN A 81 -4.00 9.72 -20.42
C ASN A 81 -3.04 8.87 -19.59
N MET A 82 -2.06 9.55 -19.00
CA MET A 82 -1.11 8.93 -18.09
C MET A 82 -1.86 8.45 -16.84
N ILE A 83 -1.69 7.18 -16.53
CA ILE A 83 -2.23 6.57 -15.31
C ILE A 83 -1.16 6.69 -14.22
N THR A 84 -1.55 7.24 -13.08
CA THR A 84 -0.73 7.37 -11.88
C THR A 84 -1.24 6.40 -10.82
N LEU A 85 -0.39 5.45 -10.44
CA LEU A 85 -0.63 4.53 -9.33
C LEU A 85 0.21 4.95 -8.13
N ILE A 86 -0.43 5.14 -6.99
CA ILE A 86 0.24 5.34 -5.70
C ILE A 86 -0.05 4.12 -4.84
N SER A 87 0.98 3.48 -4.31
CA SER A 87 0.85 2.34 -3.41
C SER A 87 1.70 2.58 -2.17
N VAL A 88 1.13 2.40 -0.99
CA VAL A 88 1.87 2.49 0.27
C VAL A 88 2.18 1.08 0.74
N LEU A 89 3.45 0.73 0.73
CA LEU A 89 3.95 -0.50 1.32
C LEU A 89 4.33 -0.25 2.77
N HIS A 90 4.05 -1.22 3.62
CA HIS A 90 4.41 -1.16 5.03
C HIS A 90 5.24 -2.38 5.41
N ASP A 91 6.35 -2.13 6.09
CA ASP A 91 7.24 -3.19 6.56
C ASP A 91 6.64 -3.87 7.80
N LEU A 92 6.60 -5.21 7.81
CA LEU A 92 6.08 -5.98 8.94
C LEU A 92 6.83 -5.66 10.25
N ARG A 93 8.10 -5.25 10.18
CA ARG A 93 8.91 -4.85 11.34
C ARG A 93 8.30 -3.70 12.13
N ALA A 94 7.48 -2.85 11.49
CA ALA A 94 6.77 -1.79 12.19
C ALA A 94 5.79 -2.32 13.23
N LEU A 95 5.34 -3.57 13.07
CA LEU A 95 4.35 -4.22 13.94
C LEU A 95 4.97 -5.08 15.03
N GLU A 96 6.29 -5.07 15.23
CA GLU A 96 6.92 -5.94 16.24
C GLU A 96 6.38 -5.70 17.66
N LEU A 97 6.00 -4.47 18.00
CA LEU A 97 5.35 -4.16 19.27
C LEU A 97 3.96 -4.80 19.40
N LEU A 98 3.25 -5.02 18.28
CA LEU A 98 1.96 -5.71 18.27
C LEU A 98 2.11 -7.21 18.47
N ARG A 99 3.28 -7.79 18.20
CA ARG A 99 3.49 -9.23 18.38
C ARG A 99 3.23 -9.70 19.80
N LYS A 100 3.49 -8.85 20.80
CA LYS A 100 3.22 -9.11 22.22
C LYS A 100 1.83 -8.63 22.65
N ASN A 101 1.43 -7.44 22.21
CA ASN A 101 0.22 -6.78 22.71
C ASN A 101 -1.06 -7.14 21.95
N LEU A 102 -0.95 -7.47 20.66
CA LEU A 102 -2.03 -7.86 19.75
C LEU A 102 -1.59 -8.98 18.79
N PRO A 103 -1.19 -10.15 19.32
CA PRO A 103 -0.65 -11.25 18.51
C PRO A 103 -1.62 -11.72 17.42
N GLN A 104 -2.93 -11.64 17.68
CA GLN A 104 -3.97 -11.98 16.70
C GLN A 104 -3.96 -11.06 15.47
N VAL A 105 -3.70 -9.77 15.65
CA VAL A 105 -3.61 -8.81 14.53
C VAL A 105 -2.30 -9.02 13.79
N TYR A 106 -1.19 -9.16 14.51
CA TYR A 106 0.12 -9.42 13.91
C TYR A 106 0.09 -10.65 13.00
N ARG A 107 -0.43 -11.78 13.48
CA ARG A 107 -0.50 -13.02 12.69
C ARG A 107 -1.37 -12.88 11.44
N GLU A 108 -2.45 -12.12 11.53
CA GLU A 108 -3.33 -11.89 10.38
C GLU A 108 -2.65 -11.05 9.31
N ILE A 109 -1.88 -10.03 9.69
CA ILE A 109 -1.05 -9.28 8.73
C ILE A 109 0.07 -10.18 8.19
N GLU A 110 0.76 -10.92 9.05
CA GLU A 110 1.87 -11.79 8.68
C GLU A 110 1.53 -12.79 7.58
N LYS A 111 0.33 -13.39 7.61
CA LYS A 111 -0.19 -14.28 6.56
C LYS A 111 -0.33 -13.61 5.18
N ARG A 112 -0.47 -12.28 5.16
CA ARG A 112 -0.71 -11.47 3.95
C ARG A 112 0.58 -10.83 3.40
N VAL A 113 1.71 -11.04 4.06
CA VAL A 113 2.99 -10.41 3.74
C VAL A 113 3.73 -11.18 2.66
N GLY A 114 4.26 -10.44 1.69
CA GLY A 114 5.23 -10.96 0.72
C GLY A 114 6.65 -10.90 1.27
N VAL A 115 7.47 -11.92 0.95
CA VAL A 115 8.89 -11.95 1.31
C VAL A 115 9.73 -11.52 0.11
N SER A 116 10.70 -10.65 0.35
CA SER A 116 11.68 -10.20 -0.64
C SER A 116 13.04 -9.97 0.02
N GLU A 117 14.09 -9.80 -0.77
CA GLU A 117 15.42 -9.43 -0.28
C GLU A 117 15.42 -8.08 0.46
N ALA A 118 14.55 -7.14 0.05
CA ALA A 118 14.41 -5.83 0.68
C ALA A 118 13.68 -5.88 2.03
N GLY A 119 13.03 -7.01 2.35
CA GLY A 119 12.25 -7.17 3.57
C GLY A 119 10.87 -7.81 3.34
N ARG A 120 10.05 -7.70 4.38
CA ARG A 120 8.73 -8.33 4.51
C ARG A 120 7.67 -7.24 4.43
N PHE A 121 7.07 -7.08 3.26
CA PHE A 121 6.14 -5.98 3.00
C PHE A 121 4.73 -6.46 2.71
N TYR A 122 3.77 -5.62 3.06
CA TYR A 122 2.39 -5.76 2.63
C TYR A 122 1.85 -4.42 2.13
N LEU A 123 0.80 -4.47 1.31
CA LEU A 123 0.13 -3.27 0.81
C LEU A 123 -0.77 -2.70 1.92
N LEU A 124 -0.45 -1.48 2.36
CA LEU A 124 -1.25 -0.75 3.32
C LEU A 124 -2.44 -0.09 2.63
N ASP A 125 -2.16 0.63 1.54
CA ASP A 125 -3.14 1.41 0.79
C ASP A 125 -2.72 1.58 -0.68
N SER A 126 -3.67 1.87 -1.55
CA SER A 126 -3.38 2.19 -2.95
C SER A 126 -4.43 3.09 -3.58
N ILE A 127 -3.97 4.05 -4.38
CA ILE A 127 -4.80 5.00 -5.12
C ILE A 127 -4.40 4.93 -6.60
N GLU A 128 -5.39 5.11 -7.47
CA GLU A 128 -5.19 5.23 -8.91
C GLU A 128 -5.82 6.54 -9.35
N GLY A 129 -5.07 7.32 -10.12
CA GLY A 129 -5.51 8.54 -10.76
C GLY A 129 -5.21 8.49 -12.25
N CYS A 130 -5.96 9.27 -13.01
CA CYS A 130 -5.74 9.47 -14.44
C CYS A 130 -5.71 10.98 -14.67
N ASN A 131 -4.65 11.49 -15.30
CA ASN A 131 -4.65 12.89 -15.72
C ASN A 131 -5.58 13.02 -16.93
N ASN A 132 -6.73 13.63 -16.74
CA ASN A 132 -7.48 14.22 -17.84
C ASN A 132 -6.97 15.65 -17.96
N ASP A 133 -6.11 15.91 -18.92
CA ASP A 133 -5.86 17.31 -19.31
C ASP A 133 -7.19 17.80 -19.93
N GLU A 134 -7.89 18.71 -19.25
CA GLU A 134 -8.99 19.53 -19.80
C GLU A 134 -8.43 20.63 -20.70
#